data_AF-A0AAV7B6F4-F1
#
_entry.id   AF-A0AAV7B6F4-F1
#
_cell.length_a   1.000
_cell.length_b   1.000
_cell.length_c   1.000
_cell.angle_alpha   90.00
_cell.angle_beta   90.00
_cell.angle_gamma   90.00
#
_symmetry.space_group_name_H-M   'P 1'
#
loop_
_entity.id
_entity.type
_entity.pdbx_description
1 polymer ?
#
loop_
_entity_poly.entity_id
_entity_poly.type
_entity_poly.pdbx_seq_one_letter_code
_entity_poly.pdbx_strand_id
1 'polypeptide(L)'
;MCMVTMAHPGEKRKREDEVENCGAGDGGSSAAAEHPLSGFQLQSVLRESARDKTIFLHGKVSCKEQSADAVVILERAPFQADAVSRLLGNNPEPKLQLKNDIYSVYHLNPPPELNEVKATVIHPATEKHIKKYMRQELYLIQETGEDYRNITLPFIESQSFSIQTAQPLSPTFVLLYSSSLPSPTDVKVGLQYPGEESRRGSNCP
;
A
#
# COMPACT_ATOMS: atom_id res chain seq x y z
N MET A 1 -9.34 -4.24 66.89
CA MET A 1 -8.83 -5.50 67.48
C MET A 1 -9.29 -6.64 66.57
N CYS A 2 -8.35 -7.41 66.01
CA CYS A 2 -8.56 -8.42 64.97
C CYS A 2 -9.15 -9.74 65.50
N MET A 3 -9.78 -10.50 64.59
CA MET A 3 -9.64 -11.97 64.33
C MET A 3 -10.79 -12.40 63.39
N VAL A 4 -10.62 -12.53 62.07
CA VAL A 4 -10.04 -13.64 61.26
C VAL A 4 -10.74 -15.00 61.42
N THR A 5 -11.37 -15.49 60.35
CA THR A 5 -11.47 -16.92 59.92
C THR A 5 -12.07 -16.97 58.49
N MET A 6 -11.26 -17.17 57.45
CA MET A 6 -10.91 -18.45 56.78
C MET A 6 -12.09 -19.14 56.06
N ALA A 7 -12.04 -19.09 54.73
CA ALA A 7 -12.90 -19.81 53.80
C ALA A 7 -12.18 -21.03 53.21
N HIS A 8 -12.88 -22.15 53.07
CA HIS A 8 -12.51 -23.39 52.39
C HIS A 8 -13.81 -24.13 51.96
N PRO A 9 -13.78 -25.17 51.10
CA PRO A 9 -13.79 -25.08 49.63
C PRO A 9 -14.89 -26.01 49.03
N GLY A 10 -14.92 -26.16 47.69
CA GLY A 10 -15.71 -27.18 46.98
C GLY A 10 -17.04 -26.64 46.44
N GLU A 11 -17.61 -27.11 45.34
CA GLU A 11 -17.33 -28.31 44.56
C GLU A 11 -18.07 -28.17 43.21
N LYS A 12 -17.58 -28.91 42.22
CA LYS A 12 -18.10 -29.00 40.84
C LYS A 12 -19.60 -29.33 40.78
N ARG A 13 -20.30 -28.81 39.77
CA ARG A 13 -21.15 -29.62 38.87
C ARG A 13 -21.72 -28.83 37.67
N LYS A 14 -21.46 -29.40 36.49
CA LYS A 14 -22.04 -29.14 35.17
C LYS A 14 -23.56 -29.40 35.20
N ARG A 15 -24.36 -28.58 34.52
CA ARG A 15 -25.70 -28.95 34.04
C ARG A 15 -26.00 -28.28 32.70
N GLU A 16 -26.66 -29.09 31.87
CA GLU A 16 -26.98 -28.93 30.46
C GLU A 16 -28.25 -28.09 30.24
N ASP A 17 -28.47 -27.78 28.97
CA ASP A 17 -29.53 -26.98 28.36
C ASP A 17 -30.95 -27.31 28.84
N GLU A 18 -31.83 -26.31 28.84
CA GLU A 18 -33.09 -26.35 28.09
C GLU A 18 -33.79 -24.99 28.02
N VAL A 19 -34.52 -24.85 26.92
CA VAL A 19 -35.18 -23.66 26.36
C VAL A 19 -36.49 -23.38 27.07
N GLU A 20 -36.80 -22.11 27.39
CA GLU A 20 -38.16 -21.58 27.22
C GLU A 20 -38.22 -20.05 27.21
N ASN A 21 -39.25 -19.59 26.52
CA ASN A 21 -39.46 -18.29 25.86
C ASN A 21 -40.19 -17.29 26.77
N CYS A 22 -39.75 -16.03 26.77
CA CYS A 22 -40.60 -14.87 27.09
C CYS A 22 -40.06 -13.61 26.41
N GLY A 23 -40.93 -12.92 25.68
CA GLY A 23 -40.58 -11.85 24.75
C GLY A 23 -40.41 -10.45 25.37
N ALA A 24 -40.07 -9.54 24.44
CA ALA A 24 -40.05 -8.07 24.46
C ALA A 24 -38.63 -7.46 24.34
N GLY A 25 -38.45 -6.67 23.28
CA GLY A 25 -37.22 -5.96 22.89
C GLY A 25 -37.20 -5.86 21.36
N ASP A 26 -38.06 -5.02 20.78
CA ASP A 26 -37.74 -3.63 20.45
C ASP A 26 -36.48 -3.46 19.59
N GLY A 27 -36.70 -2.95 18.38
CA GLY A 27 -35.80 -2.00 17.73
C GLY A 27 -34.32 -2.35 17.65
N GLY A 28 -33.97 -3.33 16.83
CA GLY A 28 -32.59 -3.60 16.44
C GLY A 28 -32.44 -3.70 14.93
N SER A 29 -32.94 -2.71 14.19
CA SER A 29 -32.60 -2.52 12.78
C SER A 29 -31.08 -2.44 12.69
N SER A 30 -30.42 -3.55 12.36
CA SER A 30 -29.09 -3.54 11.78
C SER A 30 -29.24 -2.67 10.54
N ALA A 31 -28.92 -1.38 10.68
CA ALA A 31 -28.81 -0.45 9.59
C ALA A 31 -27.84 -1.10 8.61
N ALA A 32 -28.40 -1.81 7.61
CA ALA A 32 -27.69 -2.23 6.44
C ALA A 32 -27.27 -0.92 5.79
N ALA A 33 -26.08 -0.44 6.17
CA ALA A 33 -25.51 0.78 5.63
C ALA A 33 -25.63 0.63 4.12
N GLU A 34 -26.43 1.49 3.49
CA GLU A 34 -26.66 1.44 2.05
C GLU A 34 -25.28 1.39 1.39
N HIS A 35 -25.01 0.31 0.64
CA HIS A 35 -23.69 0.13 0.05
C HIS A 35 -23.43 1.35 -0.85
N PRO A 36 -22.32 2.09 -0.68
CA PRO A 36 -22.07 3.35 -1.41
C PRO A 36 -22.01 3.18 -2.94
N LEU A 37 -21.99 1.93 -3.42
CA LEU A 37 -21.98 1.53 -4.82
C LEU A 37 -23.28 0.87 -5.27
N SER A 38 -24.37 0.99 -4.50
CA SER A 38 -25.68 0.44 -4.88
C SER A 38 -26.10 0.99 -6.24
N GLY A 39 -26.20 0.13 -7.25
CA GLY A 39 -26.52 0.53 -8.62
C GLY A 39 -25.35 1.15 -9.41
N PHE A 40 -24.10 0.88 -9.05
CA PHE A 40 -22.94 1.31 -9.82
C PHE A 40 -22.95 0.73 -11.24
N GLN A 41 -22.93 1.61 -12.24
CA GLN A 41 -22.78 1.27 -13.65
C GLN A 41 -21.41 1.74 -14.14
N LEU A 42 -20.56 0.80 -14.54
CA LEU A 42 -19.26 1.12 -15.11
C LEU A 42 -19.42 1.90 -16.43
N GLN A 43 -18.81 3.07 -16.51
CA GLN A 43 -18.83 3.91 -17.71
C GLN A 43 -17.51 3.81 -18.49
N SER A 44 -16.37 3.87 -17.79
CA SER A 44 -15.05 3.74 -18.41
C SER A 44 -13.98 3.28 -17.43
N VAL A 45 -12.90 2.69 -17.96
CA VAL A 45 -11.68 2.41 -17.20
C VAL A 45 -10.73 3.60 -17.38
N LEU A 46 -10.47 4.33 -16.30
CA LEU A 46 -9.63 5.53 -16.31
C LEU A 46 -8.14 5.17 -16.44
N ARG A 47 -7.72 4.13 -15.73
CA ARG A 47 -6.33 3.65 -15.67
C ARG A 47 -6.30 2.21 -15.20
N GLU A 48 -5.39 1.42 -15.75
CA GLU A 48 -5.10 0.06 -15.29
C GLU A 48 -3.58 -0.14 -15.26
N SER A 49 -3.10 -0.84 -14.24
CA SER A 49 -1.70 -1.27 -14.13
C SER A 49 -1.67 -2.74 -13.76
N ALA A 50 -1.30 -3.60 -14.71
CA ALA A 50 -1.07 -5.02 -14.45
C ALA A 50 0.13 -5.24 -13.52
N ARG A 51 1.12 -4.33 -13.55
CA ARG A 51 2.31 -4.36 -12.69
C ARG A 51 1.94 -4.13 -11.22
N ASP A 52 1.18 -3.06 -10.97
CA ASP A 52 0.77 -2.68 -9.61
C ASP A 52 -0.49 -3.44 -9.17
N LYS A 53 -1.12 -4.18 -10.08
CA LYS A 53 -2.39 -4.89 -9.88
C LYS A 53 -3.48 -3.93 -9.39
N THR A 54 -3.57 -2.78 -10.04
CA THR A 54 -4.54 -1.72 -9.73
C THR A 54 -5.39 -1.36 -10.94
N ILE A 55 -6.63 -0.99 -10.69
CA ILE A 55 -7.56 -0.48 -11.71
C ILE A 55 -8.38 0.68 -11.14
N PHE A 56 -8.57 1.71 -11.98
CA PHE A 56 -9.29 2.94 -11.68
C PHE A 56 -10.49 2.99 -12.61
N LEU A 57 -11.68 3.00 -12.03
CA LEU A 57 -12.94 2.89 -12.74
C LEU A 57 -13.72 4.18 -12.56
N HIS A 58 -14.32 4.66 -13.64
CA HIS A 58 -15.34 5.69 -13.60
C HIS A 58 -16.68 5.04 -13.89
N GLY A 59 -17.65 5.28 -13.02
CA GLY A 59 -19.01 4.84 -13.21
C GLY A 59 -20.01 5.82 -12.67
N LYS A 60 -21.28 5.53 -12.93
CA LYS A 60 -22.41 6.30 -12.42
C LYS A 60 -23.12 5.50 -11.35
N VAL A 61 -23.44 6.15 -10.23
CA VAL A 61 -24.25 5.57 -9.16
C VAL A 61 -25.62 6.20 -9.25
N SER A 62 -26.63 5.34 -9.45
CA SER A 62 -28.04 5.75 -9.53
C SER A 62 -28.65 5.71 -8.14
N CYS A 63 -28.79 6.86 -7.48
CA CYS A 63 -29.43 6.93 -6.17
C CYS A 63 -30.73 7.73 -6.27
N LYS A 64 -31.87 7.03 -6.12
CA LYS A 64 -33.22 7.57 -5.86
C LYS A 64 -33.56 8.88 -6.59
N GLU A 65 -33.32 8.90 -7.91
CA GLU A 65 -33.62 9.97 -8.91
C GLU A 65 -32.45 10.87 -9.39
N GLN A 66 -31.23 10.74 -8.84
CA GLN A 66 -30.06 11.45 -9.37
C GLN A 66 -28.92 10.49 -9.71
N SER A 67 -28.38 10.61 -10.93
CA SER A 67 -27.17 9.90 -11.36
C SER A 67 -25.95 10.75 -11.01
N ALA A 68 -25.14 10.29 -10.05
CA ALA A 68 -23.88 10.95 -9.70
C ALA A 68 -22.70 10.14 -10.24
N ASP A 69 -21.66 10.83 -10.70
CA ASP A 69 -20.40 10.18 -11.05
C ASP A 69 -19.71 9.64 -9.79
N ALA A 70 -19.02 8.53 -9.95
CA ALA A 70 -18.19 7.92 -8.91
C ALA A 70 -16.90 7.39 -9.53
N VAL A 71 -15.81 7.49 -8.77
CA VAL A 71 -14.54 6.84 -9.10
C VAL A 71 -14.28 5.74 -8.09
N VAL A 72 -14.01 4.54 -8.58
CA VAL A 72 -13.70 3.36 -7.78
C VAL A 72 -12.29 2.91 -8.12
N ILE A 73 -11.45 2.78 -7.11
CA ILE A 73 -10.07 2.33 -7.23
C ILE A 73 -9.96 0.98 -6.54
N LEU A 74 -9.55 -0.03 -7.29
CA LEU A 74 -9.34 -1.38 -6.77
C LEU A 74 -7.84 -1.70 -6.83
N GLU A 75 -7.29 -2.11 -5.71
CA GLU A 75 -5.88 -2.46 -5.54
C GLU A 75 -5.78 -3.81 -4.85
N ARG A 76 -5.01 -4.74 -5.42
CA ARG A 76 -4.76 -6.02 -4.79
C ARG A 76 -3.87 -5.85 -3.57
N ALA A 77 -4.27 -6.40 -2.42
CA ALA A 77 -3.45 -6.33 -1.22
C ALA A 77 -2.12 -7.10 -1.39
N PRO A 78 -1.00 -6.60 -0.81
CA PRO A 78 0.27 -7.29 -0.83
C PRO A 78 0.23 -8.55 0.03
N PHE A 79 1.07 -9.53 -0.29
CA PHE A 79 1.20 -10.75 0.48
C PHE A 79 1.90 -10.51 1.83
N GLN A 80 1.37 -11.12 2.89
CA GLN A 80 2.03 -11.21 4.19
C GLN A 80 2.81 -12.51 4.27
N ALA A 81 4.11 -12.44 4.60
CA ALA A 81 5.01 -13.60 4.57
C ALA A 81 4.52 -14.77 5.46
N ASP A 82 4.01 -14.46 6.65
CA ASP A 82 3.50 -15.47 7.59
C ASP A 82 2.27 -16.18 7.03
N ALA A 83 1.36 -15.44 6.41
CA ALA A 83 0.12 -15.99 5.87
C ALA A 83 0.39 -16.86 4.64
N VAL A 84 1.35 -16.47 3.79
CA VAL A 84 1.80 -17.31 2.65
C VAL A 84 2.48 -18.58 3.15
N SER A 85 3.31 -18.49 4.19
CA SER A 85 3.99 -19.65 4.76
C SER A 85 2.99 -20.67 5.30
N ARG A 86 1.95 -20.22 6.00
CA ARG A 86 0.84 -21.08 6.46
C ARG A 86 0.07 -21.70 5.30
N LEU A 87 -0.23 -20.90 4.27
CA LEU A 87 -0.92 -21.39 3.07
C LEU A 87 -0.16 -22.54 2.41
N LEU A 88 1.15 -22.36 2.19
CA LEU A 88 2.00 -23.40 1.56
C LEU A 88 2.17 -24.62 2.47
N GLY A 89 2.25 -24.42 3.79
CA GLY A 89 2.31 -25.50 4.78
C GLY A 89 1.04 -26.36 4.83
N ASN A 90 -0.12 -25.77 4.52
CA ASN A 90 -1.41 -26.48 4.47
C ASN A 90 -1.56 -27.36 3.21
N ASN A 91 -0.54 -27.43 2.35
CA ASN A 91 -0.51 -28.21 1.11
C ASN A 91 -1.74 -27.96 0.23
N PRO A 92 -1.90 -26.73 -0.30
CA PRO A 92 -3.03 -26.41 -1.14
C PRO A 92 -2.95 -27.23 -2.43
N GLU A 93 -4.06 -27.35 -3.17
CA GLU A 93 -4.09 -28.07 -4.44
C GLU A 93 -3.87 -27.08 -5.61
N PRO A 94 -2.63 -26.89 -6.09
CA PRO A 94 -2.36 -26.01 -7.22
C PRO A 94 -2.73 -26.68 -8.55
N LYS A 95 -3.27 -25.89 -9.47
CA LYS A 95 -3.45 -26.32 -10.86
C LYS A 95 -2.18 -26.04 -11.66
N LEU A 96 -1.53 -27.08 -12.17
CA LEU A 96 -0.35 -26.94 -13.02
C LEU A 96 -0.68 -26.21 -14.32
N GLN A 97 0.09 -25.18 -14.65
CA GLN A 97 -0.02 -24.43 -15.91
C GLN A 97 1.12 -24.80 -16.88
N LEU A 98 2.35 -24.81 -16.39
CA LEU A 98 3.54 -25.10 -17.19
C LEU A 98 4.56 -25.84 -16.34
N LYS A 99 5.26 -26.82 -16.92
CA LYS A 99 6.37 -27.54 -16.30
C LYS A 99 7.48 -27.73 -17.31
N ASN A 100 8.70 -27.33 -16.95
CA ASN A 100 9.91 -27.56 -17.71
C ASN A 100 11.06 -27.87 -16.75
N ASP A 101 11.48 -29.13 -16.72
CA ASP A 101 12.51 -29.66 -15.81
C ASP A 101 12.25 -29.23 -14.35
N ILE A 102 13.07 -28.33 -13.79
CA ILE A 102 12.96 -27.80 -12.43
C ILE A 102 12.02 -26.60 -12.28
N TYR A 103 11.51 -26.04 -13.38
CA TYR A 103 10.61 -24.88 -13.37
C TYR A 103 9.17 -25.31 -13.58
N SER A 104 8.30 -24.96 -12.64
CA SER A 104 6.86 -25.15 -12.79
C SER A 104 6.07 -23.91 -12.37
N VAL A 105 5.08 -23.56 -13.19
CA VAL A 105 4.13 -22.47 -12.93
C VAL A 105 2.80 -23.09 -12.57
N TYR A 106 2.23 -22.61 -11.47
CA TYR A 106 0.97 -23.09 -10.93
C TYR A 106 -0.02 -21.95 -10.75
N HIS A 107 -1.31 -22.25 -10.94
CA HIS A 107 -2.39 -21.41 -10.48
C HIS A 107 -2.83 -21.89 -9.10
N LEU A 108 -2.77 -20.97 -8.14
CA LEU A 108 -3.20 -21.18 -6.77
C LEU A 108 -4.44 -20.32 -6.49
N ASN A 109 -5.46 -20.92 -5.92
CA ASN A 109 -6.64 -20.22 -5.43
C ASN A 109 -6.50 -20.08 -3.91
N PRO A 110 -5.98 -18.96 -3.41
CA PRO A 110 -5.77 -18.81 -1.97
C PRO A 110 -7.12 -18.62 -1.25
N PRO A 111 -7.18 -18.85 0.07
CA PRO A 111 -8.37 -18.60 0.86
C PRO A 111 -8.75 -17.11 0.86
N PRO A 112 -10.00 -16.77 1.22
CA PRO A 112 -10.49 -15.38 1.24
C PRO A 112 -9.60 -14.40 2.02
N GLU A 113 -8.97 -14.86 3.10
CA GLU A 113 -8.06 -14.09 3.95
C GLU A 113 -6.86 -13.48 3.19
N LEU A 114 -6.42 -14.14 2.12
CA LEU A 114 -5.30 -13.72 1.26
C LEU A 114 -5.77 -13.07 -0.05
N ASN A 115 -7.08 -13.00 -0.27
CA ASN A 115 -7.71 -12.44 -1.46
C ASN A 115 -8.23 -11.01 -1.26
N GLU A 116 -7.78 -10.32 -0.22
CA GLU A 116 -8.22 -8.96 0.07
C GLU A 116 -7.93 -8.02 -1.12
N VAL A 117 -8.93 -7.23 -1.47
CA VAL A 117 -8.85 -6.16 -2.47
C VAL A 117 -9.23 -4.88 -1.76
N LYS A 118 -8.29 -3.94 -1.72
CA LYS A 118 -8.53 -2.61 -1.19
C LYS A 118 -9.37 -1.82 -2.19
N ALA A 119 -10.55 -1.42 -1.76
CA ALA A 119 -11.46 -0.60 -2.55
C ALA A 119 -11.51 0.83 -1.99
N THR A 120 -11.19 1.82 -2.82
CA THR A 120 -11.36 3.24 -2.49
C THR A 120 -12.48 3.80 -3.36
N VAL A 121 -13.51 4.36 -2.72
CA VAL A 121 -14.68 4.93 -3.40
C VAL A 121 -14.68 6.44 -3.23
N ILE A 122 -14.81 7.17 -4.34
CA ILE A 122 -14.94 8.62 -4.39
C ILE A 122 -16.31 8.93 -4.98
N HIS A 123 -17.22 9.43 -4.16
CA HIS A 123 -18.60 9.74 -4.52
C HIS A 123 -19.09 10.96 -3.71
N PRO A 124 -19.72 11.96 -4.34
CA PRO A 124 -19.80 12.17 -5.79
C PRO A 124 -18.44 12.59 -6.38
N ALA A 125 -18.07 12.02 -7.52
CA ALA A 125 -16.84 12.39 -8.23
C ALA A 125 -17.08 13.64 -9.09
N THR A 126 -16.15 14.59 -9.03
CA THR A 126 -16.14 15.75 -9.93
C THR A 126 -15.28 15.44 -11.16
N GLU A 127 -15.42 16.24 -12.21
CA GLU A 127 -14.57 16.11 -13.41
C GLU A 127 -13.07 16.24 -13.08
N LYS A 128 -12.70 16.97 -12.01
CA LYS A 128 -11.33 17.05 -11.50
C LYS A 128 -10.83 15.70 -11.00
N HIS A 129 -11.67 14.92 -10.31
CA HIS A 129 -11.31 13.57 -9.87
C HIS A 129 -11.10 12.64 -11.07
N ILE A 130 -12.00 12.72 -12.06
CA ILE A 130 -11.89 11.93 -13.30
C ILE A 130 -10.57 12.25 -14.01
N LYS A 131 -10.27 13.53 -14.26
CA LYS A 131 -9.02 13.97 -14.91
C LYS A 131 -7.76 13.60 -14.13
N LYS A 132 -7.82 13.60 -12.79
CA LYS A 132 -6.69 13.21 -11.92
C LYS A 132 -6.34 11.73 -12.03
N TYR A 133 -7.35 10.85 -12.09
CA TYR A 133 -7.14 9.40 -12.14
C TYR A 133 -7.11 8.83 -13.56
N MET A 134 -7.50 9.63 -14.55
CA MET A 134 -7.31 9.32 -15.96
C MET A 134 -5.82 9.09 -16.24
N ARG A 135 -5.52 8.04 -17.01
CA ARG A 135 -4.16 7.78 -17.48
C ARG A 135 -3.68 8.98 -18.29
N GLN A 136 -2.68 9.68 -17.75
CA GLN A 136 -1.97 10.73 -18.46
C GLN A 136 -0.84 10.09 -19.29
N GLU A 137 -0.79 10.44 -20.57
CA GLU A 137 0.33 10.08 -21.42
C GLU A 137 1.52 10.97 -21.06
N LEU A 138 2.60 10.35 -20.60
CA LEU A 138 3.84 11.04 -20.28
C LEU A 138 4.74 11.03 -21.51
N TYR A 139 5.24 12.20 -21.87
CA TYR A 139 6.17 12.39 -22.97
C TYR A 139 7.54 12.74 -22.40
N LEU A 140 8.59 12.11 -22.91
CA LEU A 140 9.95 12.50 -22.60
C LEU A 140 10.34 13.66 -23.51
N ILE A 141 10.75 14.78 -22.91
CA ILE A 141 11.21 15.97 -23.61
C ILE A 141 12.63 16.26 -23.14
N GLN A 142 13.54 16.51 -24.09
CA GLN A 142 14.88 16.97 -23.79
C GLN A 142 14.90 18.49 -23.95
N GLU A 143 14.82 19.20 -22.84
CA GLU A 143 14.84 20.66 -22.81
C GLU A 143 16.27 21.19 -22.93
N THR A 144 16.50 22.17 -23.81
CA THR A 144 17.76 22.92 -23.84
C THR A 144 17.73 24.11 -22.87
N GLY A 145 18.90 24.64 -22.51
CA GLY A 145 18.97 25.82 -21.64
C GLY A 145 18.28 27.06 -22.22
N GLU A 146 18.12 27.15 -23.55
CA GLU A 146 17.39 28.23 -24.22
C GLU A 146 15.87 28.03 -24.13
N ASP A 147 15.39 26.81 -24.37
CA ASP A 147 13.97 26.45 -24.23
C ASP A 147 13.48 26.71 -22.81
N TYR A 148 14.30 26.36 -21.81
CA TYR A 148 14.00 26.65 -20.42
C TYR A 148 13.72 28.14 -20.17
N ARG A 149 14.62 29.02 -20.66
CA ARG A 149 14.50 30.48 -20.44
C ARG A 149 13.33 31.09 -21.19
N ASN A 150 13.05 30.60 -22.40
CA ASN A 150 12.10 31.23 -23.31
C ASN A 150 10.68 30.66 -23.22
N ILE A 151 10.52 29.41 -22.78
CA ILE A 151 9.25 28.67 -22.82
C ILE A 151 8.82 28.26 -21.40
N THR A 152 9.66 27.46 -20.73
CA THR A 152 9.28 26.80 -19.48
C THR A 152 9.26 27.76 -18.30
N LEU A 153 10.26 28.64 -18.17
CA LEU A 153 10.33 29.63 -17.10
C LEU A 153 9.11 30.59 -17.09
N PRO A 154 8.73 31.23 -18.22
CA PRO A 154 7.51 32.04 -18.27
C PRO A 154 6.24 31.26 -17.91
N PHE A 155 6.14 30.00 -18.32
CA PHE A 155 5.01 29.15 -18.00
C PHE A 155 4.91 28.86 -16.49
N ILE A 156 6.02 28.48 -15.84
CA ILE A 156 6.08 28.22 -14.40
C ILE A 156 5.67 29.47 -13.61
N GLU A 157 6.20 30.64 -13.97
CA GLU A 157 5.86 31.90 -13.32
C GLU A 157 4.39 32.26 -13.48
N SER A 158 3.80 31.99 -14.65
CA SER A 158 2.36 32.23 -14.91
C SER A 158 1.43 31.32 -14.11
N GLN A 159 1.87 30.11 -13.77
CA GLN A 159 1.08 29.14 -13.00
C GLN A 159 1.20 29.29 -11.48
N SER A 160 1.85 30.35 -10.98
CA SER A 160 2.21 30.59 -9.58
C SER A 160 1.30 29.89 -8.53
N PHE A 161 1.76 28.74 -8.04
CA PHE A 161 1.16 28.06 -6.89
C PHE A 161 1.78 28.65 -5.62
N SER A 162 0.93 29.04 -4.66
CA SER A 162 1.38 29.60 -3.38
C SER A 162 2.21 28.57 -2.58
N ILE A 163 3.52 28.77 -2.50
CA ILE A 163 4.49 27.91 -1.79
C ILE A 163 4.59 28.23 -0.29
N GLN A 164 3.48 28.64 0.33
CA GLN A 164 3.44 29.03 1.75
C GLN A 164 3.91 27.92 2.72
N THR A 165 3.85 26.65 2.31
CA THR A 165 4.30 25.50 3.13
C THR A 165 5.82 25.30 3.15
N ALA A 166 6.58 25.98 2.29
CA ALA A 166 8.05 25.92 2.27
C ALA A 166 8.73 27.02 3.10
N GLN A 167 7.94 27.89 3.76
CA GLN A 167 8.48 28.86 4.71
C GLN A 167 8.97 28.10 5.95
N PRO A 168 10.23 28.29 6.38
CA PRO A 168 10.71 27.69 7.61
C PRO A 168 9.78 28.06 8.76
N LEU A 169 9.13 27.05 9.37
CA LEU A 169 8.38 27.23 10.60
C LEU A 169 9.36 27.57 11.73
N SER A 170 9.70 28.85 11.84
CA SER A 170 10.61 29.43 12.84
C SER A 170 12.06 28.89 12.82
N PRO A 171 13.06 29.73 13.16
CA PRO A 171 14.48 29.34 13.13
C PRO A 171 14.89 28.35 14.23
N THR A 172 13.97 27.86 15.08
CA THR A 172 14.32 27.13 16.30
C THR A 172 14.40 25.61 16.12
N PHE A 173 13.94 25.04 15.00
CA PHE A 173 13.80 23.58 14.89
C PHE A 173 14.37 23.00 13.58
N VAL A 174 15.61 23.32 13.20
CA VAL A 174 16.41 22.45 12.29
C VAL A 174 17.90 22.63 12.59
N LEU A 175 18.43 21.94 13.61
CA LEU A 175 19.86 21.64 13.72
C LEU A 175 20.06 20.27 14.37
N LEU A 176 19.77 19.19 13.64
CA LEU A 176 20.30 17.86 13.98
C LEU A 176 21.12 17.24 12.84
N TYR A 177 21.40 17.98 11.77
CA TYR A 177 22.34 17.53 10.75
C TYR A 177 23.08 18.72 10.15
N SER A 178 24.09 19.21 10.89
CA SER A 178 25.12 20.06 10.29
C SER A 178 26.13 19.15 9.61
N SER A 179 26.06 19.05 8.29
CA SER A 179 27.11 18.48 7.47
C SER A 179 28.28 19.44 7.49
N SER A 180 29.23 19.25 8.42
CA SER A 180 30.55 19.87 8.30
C SER A 180 31.24 19.24 7.08
N LEU A 181 31.09 19.85 5.91
CA LEU A 181 31.94 19.61 4.76
C LEU A 181 33.36 20.08 5.11
N PRO A 182 34.39 19.22 5.13
CA PRO A 182 35.77 19.71 5.24
C PRO A 182 36.16 20.42 3.94
N SER A 183 36.77 21.60 4.10
CA SER A 183 37.33 22.40 3.02
C SER A 183 38.39 21.62 2.22
N PRO A 184 38.49 21.82 0.89
CA PRO A 184 39.44 21.11 0.05
C PRO A 184 40.80 21.79 0.17
N THR A 185 41.63 21.36 1.11
CA THR A 185 43.08 21.60 1.07
C THR A 185 43.76 20.59 1.99
N ASP A 186 44.77 19.91 1.45
CA ASP A 186 45.61 18.88 2.09
C ASP A 186 45.07 17.45 2.21
N VAL A 187 44.94 16.78 1.06
CA VAL A 187 45.17 15.32 0.97
C VAL A 187 46.46 15.09 0.19
N LYS A 188 47.56 14.86 0.92
CA LYS A 188 48.79 14.29 0.36
C LYS A 188 48.48 12.86 -0.08
N VAL A 189 48.51 12.65 -1.40
CA VAL A 189 48.43 11.33 -2.04
C VAL A 189 49.71 10.56 -1.70
N GLY A 190 49.62 9.62 -0.75
CA GLY A 190 50.62 8.60 -0.51
C GLY A 190 50.26 7.34 -1.28
N LEU A 191 50.78 7.18 -2.50
CA LEU A 191 50.74 5.92 -3.24
C LEU A 191 51.78 4.97 -2.62
N GLN A 192 51.34 4.06 -1.73
CA GLN A 192 52.15 2.93 -1.29
C GLN A 192 51.76 1.71 -2.13
N TYR A 193 52.61 1.33 -3.08
CA TYR A 193 52.46 0.09 -3.86
C TYR A 193 52.90 -1.11 -2.99
N PRO A 194 52.11 -2.19 -2.87
CA PRO A 194 52.54 -3.42 -2.22
C PRO A 194 53.55 -4.16 -3.11
N GLY A 195 54.66 -4.56 -2.48
CA GLY A 195 55.84 -5.12 -3.11
C GLY A 195 55.67 -6.53 -3.67
N GLU A 196 56.56 -6.84 -4.61
CA GLU A 196 56.81 -8.16 -5.18
C GLU A 196 57.26 -9.16 -4.09
N GLU A 197 56.64 -10.33 -4.03
CA GLU A 197 57.22 -11.49 -3.36
C GLU A 197 57.40 -12.65 -4.35
N SER A 198 58.66 -13.06 -4.48
CA SER A 198 59.21 -13.98 -5.47
C SER A 198 59.26 -15.41 -4.94
N ARG A 199 58.70 -16.33 -5.74
CA ARG A 199 59.05 -17.76 -5.97
C ARG A 199 59.67 -18.60 -4.84
N ARG A 200 58.98 -19.71 -4.52
CA ARG A 200 59.42 -21.12 -4.29
C ARG A 200 58.18 -21.88 -3.76
N GLY A 201 57.67 -23.02 -4.24
CA GLY A 201 58.17 -24.15 -5.01
C GLY A 201 58.16 -25.41 -4.13
N SER A 202 57.12 -26.26 -4.17
CA SER A 202 57.18 -27.73 -3.89
C SER A 202 55.81 -28.43 -3.81
N ASN A 203 55.63 -29.43 -4.68
CA ASN A 203 54.91 -30.71 -4.61
C ASN A 203 53.62 -30.88 -3.77
N CYS A 204 52.57 -31.34 -4.47
CA CYS A 204 51.47 -32.14 -3.90
C CYS A 204 51.74 -33.65 -4.13
N PRO A 205 51.36 -34.54 -3.19
CA PRO A 205 51.15 -35.95 -3.45
C PRO A 205 49.84 -36.22 -4.21
#